data_AF-A0A843F4G4-F1
#
_entry.id   AF-A0A843F4G4-F1
#
_cell.length_a   1.000
_cell.length_b   1.000
_cell.length_c   1.000
_cell.angle_alpha   90.00
_cell.angle_beta   90.00
_cell.angle_gamma   90.00
#
_symmetry.space_group_name_H-M   'P 1'
#
loop_
_entity.id
_entity.type
_entity.pdbx_description
1 polymer ?
#
loop_
_entity_poly.entity_id
_entity_poly.type
_entity_poly.pdbx_seq_one_letter_code
_entity_poly.pdbx_strand_id
1 'polypeptide(L)' 'MSIEKDAEKIIDEFSKTLDNIPDSEETWYITDNLNLTREDVPHEKNPEKILRNAHIDKDGNLKVKKADWI' A
#
# COMPACT_ATOMS: atom_id res chain seq x y z
N MET A 1 -0.22 26.86 3.01
CA MET A 1 -0.95 27.60 4.06
C MET A 1 -2.26 26.94 4.49
N SER A 2 -3.18 26.50 3.62
CA SER A 2 -4.37 25.75 4.09
C SER A 2 -4.04 24.33 4.52
N ILE A 3 -3.34 23.58 3.64
CA ILE A 3 -2.94 22.19 3.88
C ILE A 3 -2.10 22.04 5.16
N GLU A 4 -1.23 23.00 5.44
CA GLU A 4 -0.37 23.03 6.62
C GLU A 4 -1.19 23.18 7.92
N LYS A 5 -2.13 24.13 7.95
CA LYS A 5 -3.02 24.33 9.10
C LYS A 5 -3.98 23.15 9.30
N ASP A 6 -4.46 22.56 8.21
CA ASP A 6 -5.31 21.38 8.27
C ASP A 6 -4.52 20.18 8.80
N ALA A 7 -3.26 20.02 8.41
CA ALA A 7 -2.37 18.99 8.94
C ALA A 7 -2.07 19.19 10.43
N GLU A 8 -1.79 20.42 10.87
CA GLU A 8 -1.59 20.75 12.28
C GLU A 8 -2.82 20.40 13.12
N LYS A 9 -4.02 20.74 12.62
CA LYS A 9 -5.28 20.42 13.29
C LYS A 9 -5.48 18.92 13.45
N ILE A 10 -5.20 18.14 12.39
CA ILE A 10 -5.26 16.68 12.42
C ILE A 10 -4.31 16.15 13.50
N ILE A 11 -3.05 16.59 13.52
CA ILE A 11 -2.06 16.11 14.49
C ILE A 11 -2.49 16.42 15.93
N ASP A 12 -3.00 17.63 16.20
CA ASP A 12 -3.43 18.04 17.53
C ASP A 12 -4.63 17.22 18.03
N GLU A 13 -5.63 16.96 17.18
CA GLU A 13 -6.79 16.15 17.52
C GLU A 13 -6.41 14.68 17.80
N PHE A 14 -5.54 14.09 16.98
CA PHE A 14 -5.06 12.72 17.19
C PHE A 14 -4.20 12.59 18.45
N SER A 15 -3.33 13.57 18.73
CA SER A 15 -2.45 13.55 19.92
C SER A 15 -3.27 13.58 21.21
N LYS A 16 -4.25 14.49 21.31
CA LYS A 16 -5.17 14.57 22.46
C LYS A 16 -5.99 13.30 22.65
N THR A 17 -6.34 12.63 21.55
CA THR A 17 -7.11 11.39 21.61
C THR A 17 -6.23 10.24 22.12
N LEU A 18 -4.97 10.18 21.69
CA LEU A 18 -4.00 9.16 22.10
C LEU A 18 -3.75 9.15 23.61
N ASP A 19 -3.71 10.32 24.25
CA ASP A 19 -3.56 10.44 25.71
C ASP A 19 -4.66 9.73 26.53
N ASN A 20 -5.82 9.47 25.91
CA ASN A 20 -6.95 8.78 26.55
C ASN A 20 -6.97 7.27 26.28
N ILE A 21 -6.10 6.77 25.41
CA ILE A 21 -6.02 5.36 25.05
C ILE A 21 -5.05 4.68 26.02
N PRO A 22 -5.45 3.61 26.71
CA PRO A 22 -4.55 2.90 27.62
C PRO A 22 -3.41 2.23 26.83
N ASP A 23 -2.22 2.26 27.40
CA ASP A 23 -1.08 1.50 26.90
C ASP A 23 -1.45 0.01 26.88
N SER A 24 -1.44 -0.58 25.69
CA SER A 24 -1.74 -1.98 25.44
C SER A 24 -0.76 -2.52 24.39
N GLU A 25 -0.55 -3.84 24.41
CA GLU A 25 0.26 -4.46 23.38
C GLU A 25 -0.36 -4.23 22.00
N GLU A 26 0.47 -3.82 21.04
CA GLU A 26 0.02 -3.56 19.68
C GLU A 26 -0.50 -4.85 19.04
N THR A 27 -1.73 -4.79 18.53
CA THR A 27 -2.31 -5.89 17.75
C THR A 27 -1.84 -5.77 16.30
N TRP A 28 -0.80 -6.51 15.93
CA TRP A 28 -0.28 -6.55 14.56
C TRP A 28 -1.18 -7.30 13.59
N TYR A 29 -1.78 -8.40 14.05
CA TYR A 29 -2.73 -9.21 13.32
C TYR A 29 -3.82 -9.68 14.27
N ILE A 30 -5.05 -9.75 13.78
CA ILE A 30 -6.21 -10.28 14.55
C ILE A 30 -6.08 -11.81 14.72
N THR A 31 -5.28 -12.46 13.86
CA THR A 31 -5.11 -13.91 13.79
C THR A 31 -3.64 -14.30 13.83
N ASP A 32 -3.32 -15.33 14.60
CA ASP A 32 -1.97 -15.87 14.76
C ASP A 32 -1.56 -16.76 13.57
N ASN A 33 -1.46 -16.17 12.39
CA ASN A 33 -0.97 -16.85 11.19
C ASN A 33 0.56 -16.86 11.18
N LEU A 34 1.14 -17.75 11.97
CA LEU A 34 2.58 -17.93 12.05
C LEU A 34 3.07 -18.88 10.95
N ASN A 35 4.22 -18.55 10.35
CA ASN A 35 4.98 -19.44 9.46
C ASN A 35 4.22 -19.93 8.21
N LEU A 36 3.41 -19.08 7.58
CA LEU A 36 2.79 -19.39 6.30
C LEU A 36 3.86 -19.50 5.20
N THR A 37 4.11 -20.71 4.72
CA THR A 37 5.00 -20.97 3.59
C THR A 37 4.20 -21.26 2.33
N ARG A 38 4.64 -20.70 1.19
CA ARG A 38 4.13 -21.07 -0.13
C ARG A 38 5.01 -22.16 -0.72
N GLU A 39 4.40 -23.19 -1.31
CA GLU A 39 5.13 -24.21 -2.08
C GLU A 39 5.85 -23.59 -3.28
N ASP A 40 7.07 -24.05 -3.56
CA ASP A 40 7.86 -23.57 -4.69
C ASP A 40 7.48 -24.28 -5.99
N VAL A 41 6.26 -23.99 -6.47
CA VAL A 41 5.71 -24.54 -7.70
C VAL A 41 5.47 -23.42 -8.73
N PRO A 42 5.69 -23.70 -10.03
CA PRO A 42 5.39 -22.74 -11.08
C PRO A 42 3.87 -22.60 -11.25
N HIS A 43 3.41 -21.36 -11.42
CA HIS A 43 2.02 -21.06 -11.76
C HIS A 43 1.95 -20.44 -13.14
N GLU A 44 1.05 -20.95 -13.98
CA GLU A 44 0.77 -20.38 -15.29
C GLU A 44 0.16 -18.98 -15.13
N LYS A 45 0.60 -18.04 -15.98
CA LYS A 45 0.09 -16.66 -16.01
C LYS A 45 -0.43 -16.37 -17.41
N ASN A 46 -1.61 -15.75 -17.49
CA ASN A 46 -2.18 -15.27 -18.74
C ASN A 46 -1.92 -13.75 -18.87
N PRO A 47 -1.02 -13.30 -19.76
CA PRO A 47 -0.69 -11.89 -19.95
C PRO A 47 -1.88 -11.01 -20.35
N GLU A 48 -2.83 -11.53 -21.13
CA GLU A 48 -4.01 -10.80 -21.60
C GLU A 48 -4.92 -10.38 -20.44
N LYS A 49 -5.00 -11.23 -19.40
CA LYS A 49 -5.73 -10.89 -18.16
C LYS A 49 -5.02 -9.84 -17.34
N ILE A 50 -3.69 -9.86 -17.31
CA ILE A 50 -2.86 -8.97 -16.49
C ILE A 50 -2.91 -7.54 -17.03
N LEU A 51 -2.87 -7.38 -18.36
CA LEU A 51 -2.77 -6.08 -19.02
C LEU A 51 -4.11 -5.48 -19.44
N ARG A 52 -5.24 -6.14 -19.13
CA ARG A 52 -6.58 -5.79 -19.59
C ARG A 52 -6.96 -4.32 -19.38
N ASN A 53 -6.54 -3.74 -18.26
CA ASN A 53 -6.89 -2.36 -17.87
C ASN A 53 -5.68 -1.41 -17.95
N ALA A 54 -4.54 -1.88 -18.49
CA ALA A 54 -3.30 -1.12 -18.53
C ALA A 54 -3.20 -0.28 -19.81
N HIS A 55 -2.50 0.85 -19.74
CA HIS A 55 -2.16 1.61 -20.93
C HIS A 55 -0.98 0.95 -21.65
N ILE A 56 -1.26 0.25 -22.75
CA ILE A 56 -0.26 -0.54 -23.48
C ILE A 56 0.14 0.08 -24.83
N ASP A 57 1.29 -0.36 -25.36
CA ASP A 57 1.72 -0.10 -26.73
C ASP A 57 1.14 -1.11 -27.73
N LYS A 58 1.54 -0.97 -29.00
CA LYS A 58 1.07 -1.85 -30.10
C LYS A 58 1.64 -3.26 -30.01
N ASP A 59 2.74 -3.43 -29.28
CA ASP A 59 3.45 -4.69 -29.08
C ASP A 59 2.99 -5.41 -27.80
N GLY A 60 2.06 -4.80 -27.05
CA GLY A 60 1.47 -5.35 -25.84
C GLY A 60 2.25 -5.04 -24.56
N ASN A 61 3.18 -4.08 -24.57
CA ASN A 61 3.95 -3.70 -23.38
C ASN A 61 3.30 -2.54 -22.61
N LEU A 62 3.57 -2.48 -21.30
CA LEU A 62 3.12 -1.39 -20.44
C LEU A 62 3.85 -0.09 -20.79
N LYS A 63 3.11 0.98 -21.06
CA LYS A 63 3.68 2.32 -21.23
C LYS A 63 3.81 3.01 -19.88
N VAL A 64 5.02 3.46 -19.56
CA VAL A 64 5.31 4.25 -18.36
C VAL A 64 6.11 5.49 -18.73
N LYS A 65 5.94 6.57 -17.96
CA LYS A 65 6.81 7.75 -18.08
C LYS A 65 8.21 7.37 -17.62
N LYS A 66 9.22 7.67 -18.44
CA LYS A 66 10.62 7.55 -18.01
C LYS A 66 10.83 8.53 -16.84
N ALA A 67 11.37 8.03 -15.73
CA ALA A 67 11.69 8.88 -14.60
C ALA A 67 12.92 9.73 -14.93
N ASP A 68 12.79 11.04 -14.74
CA ASP A 68 13.85 12.02 -14.88
C ASP A 68 14.61 12.09 -13.54
N TRP A 69 15.39 11.06 -13.23
CA TRP A 69 16.26 11.10 -12.06
C TRP A 69 17.45 12.02 -12.38
N ILE A 70 17.55 13.13 -11.62
CA ILE A 70 18.73 14.02 -11.54
C ILE A 70 19.48 13.66 -10.26
#